data_AF-A0AA43FAN1-F1
#
_entry.id   AF-A0AA43FAN1-F1
#
_cell.length_a   1.000
_cell.length_b   1.000
_cell.length_c   1.000
_cell.angle_alpha   90.00
_cell.angle_beta   90.00
_cell.angle_gamma   90.00
#
_symmetry.space_group_name_H-M   'P 1'
#
loop_
_entity.id
_entity.type
_entity.pdbx_description
1 polymer ?
#
loop_
_entity_poly.entity_id
_entity_poly.type
_entity_poly.pdbx_seq_one_letter_code
_entity_poly.pdbx_strand_id
1 'polypeptide(L)' 'IDPGELETFARQHLASFKVPSQWEFRTDLLPRNASGKVLKPELRDGHSAVFAVGEESDSAL' A
#
# COMPACT_ATOMS: atom_id res chain seq x y z
N ILE A 1 6.80 12.95 -3.19
CA ILE A 1 6.39 12.11 -2.05
C ILE A 1 6.82 10.69 -2.39
N ASP A 2 7.82 10.21 -1.68
CA ASP A 2 8.28 8.82 -1.77
C ASP A 2 7.99 8.09 -0.44
N PRO A 3 8.10 6.75 -0.40
CA PRO A 3 7.83 5.96 0.80
C PRO A 3 8.66 6.37 2.03
N GLY A 4 9.93 6.78 1.85
CA GLY A 4 10.85 7.10 2.94
C GLY A 4 10.49 8.40 3.65
N GLU A 5 10.03 9.40 2.90
CA GLU A 5 9.45 10.62 3.47
C GLU A 5 8.22 10.31 4.34
N LEU A 6 7.32 9.45 3.85
CA LEU A 6 6.11 9.05 4.60
C LEU A 6 6.44 8.23 5.84
N GLU A 7 7.41 7.32 5.76
CA GLU A 7 7.87 6.54 6.90
C GLU A 7 8.48 7.44 7.98
N THR A 8 9.35 8.37 7.59
CA THR A 8 9.98 9.33 8.51
C THR A 8 8.91 10.16 9.23
N PHE A 9 7.95 10.69 8.48
CA PHE A 9 6.82 11.42 9.05
C PHE A 9 6.00 10.54 10.00
N ALA A 10 5.67 9.31 9.62
CA ALA A 10 4.90 8.40 10.45
C ALA A 10 5.63 8.07 11.76
N ARG A 11 6.93 7.80 11.73
CA ARG A 11 7.76 7.52 12.92
C ARG A 11 7.83 8.68 13.90
N GLN A 12 7.73 9.92 13.43
CA GLN A 12 7.72 11.10 14.29
C GLN A 12 6.39 11.28 15.04
N HIS A 13 5.28 10.79 14.49
CA HIS A 13 3.93 11.09 14.99
C HIS A 13 3.18 9.86 15.54
N LEU A 14 3.62 8.65 15.21
CA LEU A 14 2.96 7.39 15.58
C LEU A 14 3.90 6.50 16.40
N ALA A 15 3.31 5.63 17.22
CA ALA A 15 4.04 4.54 17.83
C ALA A 15 4.60 3.59 16.75
N SER A 16 5.73 2.95 17.02
CA SER A 16 6.46 2.12 16.05
C SER A 16 5.59 1.04 15.40
N PHE A 17 4.71 0.37 16.16
CA PHE A 17 3.83 -0.69 15.65
C PHE A 17 2.69 -0.19 14.74
N LYS A 18 2.50 1.14 14.61
CA LYS A 18 1.50 1.76 13.73
C LYS A 18 2.11 2.27 12.42
N VAL A 19 3.43 2.21 12.28
CA VAL A 19 4.10 2.64 11.05
C VAL A 19 3.83 1.57 9.97
N PRO A 20 3.27 1.95 8.80
CA PRO A 20 3.05 1.00 7.71
C PRO A 20 4.37 0.39 7.22
N SER A 21 4.35 -0.91 6.94
CA SER A 21 5.48 -1.62 6.32
C SER A 21 5.53 -1.44 4.79
N GLN A 22 4.44 -0.98 4.19
CA GLN A 22 4.27 -0.91 2.73
C GLN A 22 3.49 0.34 2.35
N TRP A 23 3.86 0.89 1.21
CA TRP A 23 3.28 2.11 0.66
C TRP A 23 3.06 1.90 -0.84
N GLU A 24 1.84 2.13 -1.29
CA GLU A 24 1.49 2.07 -2.71
C GLU A 24 1.04 3.44 -3.19
N PHE A 25 1.65 3.91 -4.27
CA PHE A 25 1.31 5.17 -4.90
C PHE A 25 0.58 4.88 -6.20
N ARG A 26 -0.63 5.42 -6.32
CA ARG A 26 -1.48 5.30 -7.50
C ARG A 26 -1.63 6.65 -8.17
N THR A 27 -1.66 6.64 -9.50
CA THR A 27 -1.96 7.82 -10.32
C THR A 27 -3.43 7.88 -10.70
N ASP A 28 -4.10 6.72 -10.72
CA ASP A 28 -5.53 6.58 -10.89
C ASP A 28 -6.30 6.91 -9.60
N LEU A 29 -7.59 7.21 -9.78
CA LEU A 29 -8.47 7.53 -8.66
C LEU A 29 -8.82 6.27 -7.86
N LEU A 30 -8.91 6.40 -6.54
CA LEU A 30 -9.41 5.32 -5.69
C LEU A 30 -10.82 4.91 -6.13
N PRO A 31 -11.14 3.60 -6.12
CA PRO A 31 -12.46 3.09 -6.44
C PRO A 31 -13.49 3.67 -5.50
N ARG A 32 -14.57 4.20 -6.07
CA ARG A 32 -15.64 4.88 -5.33
C ARG A 32 -17.00 4.44 -5.85
N ASN A 33 -17.98 4.43 -4.95
CA ASN A 33 -19.38 4.24 -5.34
C ASN A 33 -19.97 5.53 -5.94
N ALA A 34 -21.23 5.46 -6.42
CA ALA A 34 -21.94 6.61 -6.97
C ALA A 34 -22.10 7.80 -6.00
N SER A 35 -22.05 7.56 -4.68
CA SER A 35 -22.06 8.61 -3.65
C SER A 35 -20.66 9.15 -3.29
N GLY A 36 -19.60 8.67 -3.96
CA GLY A 36 -18.22 9.08 -3.76
C GLY A 36 -17.47 8.38 -2.61
N LYS A 37 -18.09 7.41 -1.93
CA LYS A 37 -17.44 6.65 -0.84
C LYS A 37 -16.43 5.67 -1.41
N VAL A 38 -15.26 5.57 -0.77
CA VAL A 38 -14.20 4.63 -1.16
C VAL A 38 -14.63 3.19 -0.92
N LEU A 39 -14.42 2.34 -1.93
CA LEU A 39 -14.73 0.92 -1.91
C LEU A 39 -13.53 0.13 -1.40
N LYS A 40 -13.50 -0.10 -0.08
CA LYS A 40 -12.45 -0.90 0.58
C LYS A 40 -12.29 -2.32 0.03
N PRO A 41 -13.35 -3.06 -0.36
CA PRO A 41 -13.18 -4.39 -0.95
C PRO A 41 -12.29 -4.36 -2.20
N GLU A 42 -12.61 -3.48 -3.16
CA GLU A 42 -11.85 -3.34 -4.41
C GLU A 42 -10.40 -2.90 -4.17
N LEU A 43 -10.16 -2.05 -3.16
CA LEU A 43 -8.80 -1.71 -2.75
C LEU A 43 -8.01 -2.92 -2.24
N ARG A 44 -8.62 -3.78 -1.43
CA ARG A 44 -7.96 -4.99 -0.90
C ARG A 44 -7.69 -6.01 -2.00
N ASP A 45 -8.62 -6.18 -2.93
CA ASP A 45 -8.48 -7.11 -4.04
C ASP A 45 -7.35 -6.64 -4.97
N GLY A 46 -7.33 -5.34 -5.29
CA GLY A 46 -6.26 -4.72 -6.07
C GLY A 46 -4.89 -4.81 -5.39
N HIS A 47 -4.81 -4.64 -4.07
CA HIS A 47 -3.57 -4.86 -3.32
C HIS A 47 -3.15 -6.33 -3.31
N SER A 48 -4.09 -7.27 -3.16
CA SER A 48 -3.79 -8.72 -3.12
C SER A 48 -3.18 -9.21 -4.43
N ALA A 49 -3.58 -8.62 -5.57
CA ALA A 49 -2.98 -8.93 -6.87
C ALA A 49 -1.51 -8.51 -6.97
N VAL A 50 -1.09 -7.43 -6.29
CA VAL A 50 0.31 -6.97 -6.29
C VAL A 50 1.20 -7.90 -5.45
N PHE A 51 0.66 -8.50 -4.38
CA PHE A 51 1.41 -9.45 -3.54
C PHE A 51 1.58 -10.85 -4.16
N ALA A 52 0.84 -11.17 -5.23
CA ALA A 52 1.00 -12.44 -5.94
C ALA A 52 2.22 -12.47 -6.88
N VAL A 53 2.87 -11.32 -7.13
CA VAL A 53 4.00 -11.19 -8.08
C VAL A 53 5.34 -11.06 -7.34
N GLY A 54 5.54 -11.88 -6.29
CA GLY A 54 6.70 -11.83 -5.40
C GLY A 54 7.41 -13.16 -5.18
N GLU A 55 7.19 -14.18 -6.02
CA GLU A 55 7.91 -15.45 -5.98
C GLU A 55 8.62 -15.73 -7.32
N GLU A 56 9.61 -14.92 -7.68
CA GLU A 56 10.59 -15.31 -8.71
C GLU A 56 11.94 -14.61 -8.47
N SER A 57 12.57 -14.91 -7.33
CA SER A 57 14.02 -14.80 -7.11
C SER A 57 14.38 -15.43 -5.77
N ASP A 58 14.42 -16.76 -5.73
CA ASP A 58 15.48 -17.44 -4.99
C ASP A 58 15.92 -18.64 -5.85
N SER A 59 16.68 -18.31 -6.90
CA SER A 59 17.45 -19.29 -7.66
C SER A 59 18.91 -18.97 -7.40
N ALA A 60 19.66 -20.01 -6.99
CA ALA A 60 21.09 -20.08 -6.67
C ALA A 60 21.46 -20.03 -5.18
N LEU A 61 21.41 -21.20 -4.52
CA LEU A 61 22.59 -21.99 -4.12
C LEU A 61 22.18 -23.41 -3.68
#